data_AF-A0A353BYE4-F1
#
_entry.id   AF-A0A353BYE4-F1
#
_cell.length_a   1.000
_cell.length_b   1.000
_cell.length_c   1.000
_cell.angle_alpha   90.00
_cell.angle_beta   90.00
_cell.angle_gamma   90.00
#
_symmetry.space_group_name_H-M   'P 1'
#
loop_
_entity.id
_entity.type
_entity.pdbx_description
1 polymer ?
#
loop_
_entity_poly.entity_id
_entity_poly.type
_entity_poly.pdbx_seq_one_letter_code
_entity_poly.pdbx_strand_id
1 'polypeptide(L)' 'EKLMGMCVSSFNLVLYVPPLAESSEDWSGFPAVVRIVDRGDPNNKTADIGAMELYAASVVSSDPFRVAEEMKS' A
#
# COMPACT_ATOMS: atom_id res chain seq x y z
N GLU A 1 -27.84 3.45 -2.14
CA GLU A 1 -26.92 3.00 -3.21
C GLU A 1 -25.62 3.81 -3.34
N LYS A 2 -25.43 4.93 -2.61
CA LYS A 2 -24.27 5.83 -2.75
C LYS A 2 -23.29 5.82 -1.55
N LEU A 3 -23.17 4.71 -0.81
CA LEU A 3 -22.35 4.62 0.43
C LEU A 3 -21.52 3.33 0.52
N MET A 4 -21.21 2.68 -0.60
CA MET A 4 -20.32 1.52 -0.65
C MET A 4 -18.93 1.93 -1.19
N GLY A 5 -18.47 3.12 -0.80
CA GLY A 5 -17.16 3.64 -1.16
C GLY A 5 -16.09 2.83 -0.45
N MET A 6 -15.42 1.94 -1.19
CA MET A 6 -14.19 1.25 -0.79
C MET A 6 -14.16 0.81 0.68
N CYS A 7 -15.06 -0.08 1.12
CA CYS A 7 -15.00 -0.66 2.46
C CYS A 7 -13.73 -1.50 2.62
N VAL A 8 -12.60 -0.85 2.96
CA VAL A 8 -11.37 -1.49 3.37
C VAL A 8 -11.66 -2.23 4.67
N SER A 9 -11.68 -3.56 4.59
CA SER A 9 -11.99 -4.42 5.74
C SER A 9 -10.73 -4.77 6.54
N SER A 10 -9.57 -4.83 5.90
CA SER A 10 -8.27 -4.97 6.53
C SER A 10 -7.18 -4.30 5.67
N PHE A 11 -6.09 -3.86 6.30
CA PHE A 11 -4.99 -3.18 5.62
C PHE A 11 -3.63 -3.57 6.20
N ASN A 12 -2.59 -3.45 5.38
CA ASN A 12 -1.20 -3.51 5.80
C ASN A 12 -0.61 -2.09 5.89
N LEU A 13 0.25 -1.88 6.88
CA LEU A 13 0.96 -0.61 7.09
C LEU A 13 2.46 -0.85 7.08
N VAL A 14 3.19 0.02 6.38
CA VAL A 14 4.65 0.05 6.36
C VAL A 14 5.13 1.48 6.60
N LEU A 15 6.18 1.60 7.41
CA LEU A 15 6.91 2.84 7.63
C LEU A 15 8.28 2.71 6.96
N TYR A 16 8.55 3.55 5.96
CA TYR A 16 9.88 3.74 5.44
C TYR A 16 10.49 4.96 6.11
N VAL A 17 11.54 4.74 6.89
CA VAL A 17 12.29 5.78 7.59
C VAL A 17 13.79 5.54 7.36
N PRO A 18 14.64 6.57 7.54
CA PRO A 18 16.07 6.36 7.60
C PRO A 18 16.46 5.26 8.62
N PRO A 19 17.61 4.59 8.43
CA PRO A 19 18.11 3.62 9.39
C PRO A 19 18.13 4.17 10.81
N LEU A 20 17.69 3.35 11.77
CA LEU A 20 17.70 3.71 13.19
C LEU A 20 19.11 3.65 13.80
N ALA A 21 20.03 2.94 13.15
CA ALA A 21 21.43 2.84 13.50
C ALA A 21 22.28 3.57 12.45
N GLU A 22 23.55 3.85 12.79
CA GLU A 22 24.48 4.48 11.86
C GLU A 22 24.61 3.67 10.57
N SER A 23 24.56 4.38 9.45
CA SER A 23 24.71 3.83 8.10
C SER A 23 25.73 4.68 7.35
N SER A 24 26.49 4.05 6.46
CA SER A 24 27.53 4.72 5.66
C SER A 24 26.95 5.63 4.57
N GLU A 25 25.69 5.42 4.22
CA GLU A 25 24.94 6.17 3.22
C GLU A 25 24.36 7.47 3.79
N ASP A 26 24.22 8.49 2.95
CA ASP A 26 23.54 9.73 3.33
C ASP A 26 22.02 9.59 3.16
N TRP A 27 21.30 9.70 4.28
CA TRP A 27 19.83 9.65 4.34
C TRP A 27 19.19 11.01 4.64
N SER A 28 19.96 12.11 4.68
CA SER A 28 19.48 13.44 5.07
C SER A 28 18.32 13.98 4.21
N GLY A 29 18.21 13.51 2.95
CA GLY A 29 17.13 13.85 2.03
C GLY A 29 15.97 12.85 1.98
N PHE A 30 16.04 11.72 2.72
CA PHE A 30 15.01 10.68 2.65
C PHE A 30 13.84 11.01 3.58
N PRO A 31 12.60 11.14 3.06
CA PRO A 31 11.44 11.45 3.89
C PRO A 31 10.96 10.23 4.67
N ALA A 32 10.27 10.47 5.78
CA ALA A 32 9.44 9.43 6.38
C ALA A 32 8.23 9.19 5.47
N VAL A 33 8.06 7.96 4.97
CA VAL A 33 6.94 7.56 4.12
C VAL A 33 6.07 6.54 4.84
N VAL A 34 4.80 6.85 4.99
CA VAL A 34 3.78 5.90 5.46
C VAL A 34 3.09 5.31 4.24
N ARG A 35 3.14 3.98 4.10
CA ARG A 35 2.44 3.27 3.04
C ARG A 35 1.34 2.40 3.66
N ILE A 36 0.11 2.63 3.23
CA ILE A 36 -1.07 1.84 3.61
C ILE A 36 -1.56 1.13 2.36
N VAL A 37 -1.82 -0.16 2.45
CA VAL A 37 -2.31 -0.98 1.33
C VAL A 37 -3.50 -1.79 1.78
N ASP A 38 -4.59 -1.74 1.02
CA ASP A 38 -5.76 -2.59 1.23
C ASP A 38 -5.37 -4.07 1.09
N ARG A 39 -5.77 -4.89 2.06
CA ARG A 39 -5.54 -6.33 2.10
C ARG A 39 -6.79 -7.13 1.72
N GLY A 40 -7.96 -6.50 1.60
CA GLY A 40 -9.22 -7.20 1.36
C GLY A 40 -9.68 -8.02 2.57
N ASP A 41 -10.46 -9.08 2.35
CA ASP A 41 -11.03 -9.91 3.41
C ASP A 41 -9.94 -10.68 4.18
N PRO A 42 -9.79 -10.47 5.51
CA PRO A 42 -8.79 -11.18 6.30
C PRO A 42 -9.02 -12.69 6.39
N ASN A 43 -10.22 -13.19 6.06
CA ASN A 43 -10.51 -14.62 6.01
C ASN A 43 -10.14 -15.28 4.67
N ASN A 44 -9.79 -14.48 3.66
CA ASN A 44 -9.34 -15.00 2.38
C ASN A 44 -7.96 -15.65 2.53
N LYS A 45 -7.91 -16.96 2.27
CA LYS A 45 -6.70 -17.79 2.38
C LYS A 45 -5.85 -17.78 1.11
N THR A 46 -6.36 -17.25 0.01
CA THR A 46 -5.61 -17.10 -1.23
C THR A 46 -4.57 -15.99 -1.04
N ALA A 47 -3.35 -16.22 -1.49
CA ALA A 47 -2.34 -15.18 -1.52
C ALA A 47 -2.71 -14.15 -2.59
N ASP A 48 -2.77 -12.86 -2.24
CA ASP A 48 -2.99 -11.77 -3.19
C ASP A 48 -1.73 -11.43 -4.01
N ILE A 49 -0.72 -12.29 -3.94
CA ILE A 49 0.54 -12.18 -4.68
C ILE A 49 0.73 -13.45 -5.52
N GLY A 50 0.85 -13.27 -6.83
CA GLY A 50 1.02 -14.35 -7.80
C GLY A 50 2.31 -14.21 -8.61
N ALA A 51 2.41 -14.99 -9.68
CA ALA A 51 3.59 -14.98 -10.54
C ALA A 51 3.85 -13.61 -11.20
N MET A 52 2.80 -12.85 -11.51
CA MET A 52 2.94 -11.51 -12.09
C MET A 52 3.61 -10.54 -11.10
N GLU A 53 3.15 -10.53 -9.85
CA GLU A 53 3.74 -9.68 -8.81
C GLU A 53 5.14 -10.13 -8.42
N LEU A 54 5.42 -11.44 -8.45
CA LEU A 54 6.74 -11.99 -8.12
C LEU A 54 7.80 -11.79 -9.20
N TYR A 55 7.42 -11.92 -10.47
CA TYR A 55 8.39 -12.04 -11.58
C TYR A 55 8.29 -10.95 -12.63
N ALA A 56 7.25 -10.12 -12.63
CA ALA A 56 7.06 -9.07 -13.62
C ALA A 56 6.93 -7.69 -12.98
N ALA A 57 5.76 -7.36 -12.46
CA ALA A 57 5.44 -6.04 -11.93
C ALA A 57 4.24 -6.09 -10.98
N SER A 58 4.13 -5.09 -10.12
CA SER A 58 2.92 -4.91 -9.30
C SER A 58 1.71 -4.62 -10.19
N VAL A 59 0.60 -5.31 -9.94
CA VAL A 59 -0.66 -5.09 -10.63
C VAL A 59 -1.47 -3.98 -9.92
N VAL A 60 -1.87 -2.97 -10.67
CA VAL A 60 -2.74 -1.88 -10.19
C VAL A 60 -4.18 -2.25 -10.50
N SER A 61 -4.94 -2.65 -9.48
CA SER A 61 -6.32 -3.15 -9.62
C SER A 61 -7.37 -2.04 -9.71
N SER A 62 -7.03 -0.81 -9.30
CA SER A 62 -7.93 0.34 -9.26
C SER A 62 -7.26 1.59 -9.82
N ASP A 63 -8.04 2.47 -10.44
CA ASP A 63 -7.53 3.76 -10.92
C ASP A 63 -7.05 4.63 -9.73
N PRO A 64 -5.76 4.99 -9.66
CA PRO A 64 -5.20 5.73 -8.54
C PRO A 64 -5.80 7.13 -8.39
N PHE A 65 -6.24 7.77 -9.48
CA PHE A 65 -6.85 9.10 -9.41
C PHE A 65 -8.23 9.03 -8.77
N ARG A 66 -9.01 7.99 -9.10
CA ARG A 66 -10.31 7.76 -8.46
C ARG A 66 -10.17 7.48 -6.97
N VAL A 67 -9.20 6.66 -6.59
CA VAL A 67 -8.89 6.40 -5.17
C VAL A 67 -8.53 7.71 -4.45
N ALA A 68 -7.70 8.56 -5.07
CA ALA A 68 -7.33 9.85 -4.47
C ALA A 68 -8.52 10.83 -4.33
N GLU A 69 -9.46 10.84 -5.28
CA GLU A 69 -10.69 11.62 -5.16
C GLU A 69 -11.56 11.15 -3.99
N GLU A 70 -11.78 9.83 -3.87
CA GLU A 70 -12.59 9.26 -2.78
C GLU A 70 -11.94 9.45 -1.39
N MET A 71 -10.60 9.50 -1.30
CA MET A 71 -9.91 9.79 -0.03
C MET A 71 -10.02 11.25 0.43
N LYS A 72 -10.44 12.17 -0.44
CA LYS A 72 -10.58 13.60 -0.12
C LYS A 72 -11.96 13.97 0.45
N SER A 73 -12.97 13.13 0.27
CA SER A 73 -14.36 13.37 0.73
C SER A 73 -14.61 12.87 2.13
#